data_AF-A0A7S1X3D2-F1
#
_entry.id   AF-A0A7S1X3D2-F1
#
_cell.length_a   1.000
_cell.length_b   1.000
_cell.length_c   1.000
_cell.angle_alpha   90.00
_cell.angle_beta   90.00
_cell.angle_gamma   90.00
#
_symmetry.space_group_name_H-M   'P 1'
#
loop_
_entity.id
_entity.type
_entity.pdbx_description
1 polymer ?
#
loop_
_entity_poly.entity_id
_entity_poly.type
_entity_poly.pdbx_seq_one_letter_code
_entity_poly.pdbx_strand_id
1 'polypeptide(L)'
;TILYTADILVQFNVAWIAYSQDLKQILVLDGRKIAKFYMKKGFLIDFITIVPMLVEIVVQIAASFRDSMPSWVTAVSPWIRALRLLRFVRVFRICRLDFLTRLTGRRDVFSPAVSSLVMLLYFISFMVNLLGCIWYIIGWYGGIQDSWLTTKSVLIQVGTFPDGEPELEEILLTDASFGIQFIASLYWATTTVTTVGYGDIVPANAFEMGVAIVVEFMGVLVFGLL
;
A
#
# COMPACT_ATOMS: atom_id res chain seq x y z
N THR A 1 14.27 -2.89 7.91
CA THR A 1 14.68 -4.31 7.97
C THR A 1 15.08 -4.72 9.37
N ILE A 2 16.07 -4.06 9.97
CA ILE A 2 16.62 -4.42 11.30
C ILE A 2 15.52 -4.48 12.37
N LEU A 3 14.66 -3.46 12.45
CA LEU A 3 13.54 -3.44 13.38
C LEU A 3 12.57 -4.61 13.18
N TYR A 4 12.38 -5.08 11.95
CA TYR A 4 11.47 -6.20 11.66
C TYR A 4 12.08 -7.55 12.02
N THR A 5 13.37 -7.73 11.75
CA THR A 5 14.08 -8.92 12.19
C THR A 5 14.13 -8.97 13.72
N ALA A 6 14.37 -7.83 14.37
CA ALA A 6 14.34 -7.72 15.83
C ALA A 6 12.95 -8.04 16.40
N ASP A 7 11.88 -7.51 15.81
CA ASP A 7 10.49 -7.78 16.24
C ASP A 7 10.15 -9.27 16.16
N ILE A 8 10.54 -9.97 15.08
CA ILE A 8 10.37 -11.42 14.96
C ILE A 8 11.13 -12.16 16.06
N LEU A 9 12.39 -11.80 16.30
CA LEU A 9 13.21 -12.40 17.37
C LEU A 9 12.60 -12.17 18.76
N VAL A 10 12.05 -10.98 19.00
CA VAL A 10 11.31 -10.67 20.22
C VAL A 10 10.07 -11.56 20.31
N GLN A 11 9.33 -11.76 19.22
CA GLN A 11 8.10 -12.56 19.24
C GLN A 11 8.30 -14.03 19.59
N PHE A 12 9.49 -14.60 19.30
CA PHE A 12 9.86 -15.94 19.75
C PHE A 12 10.08 -16.04 21.27
N ASN A 13 10.33 -14.91 21.93
CA ASN A 13 10.60 -14.80 23.36
C ASN A 13 9.43 -14.17 24.15
N VAL A 14 8.38 -13.70 23.48
CA VAL A 14 7.21 -13.09 24.13
C VAL A 14 6.25 -14.18 24.60
N ALA A 15 5.96 -14.16 25.91
CA ALA A 15 4.97 -15.03 26.53
C ALA A 15 3.55 -14.72 26.02
N TRP A 16 2.71 -15.75 25.95
CA TRP A 16 1.31 -15.62 25.55
C TRP A 16 0.38 -16.04 26.70
N ILE A 17 -0.81 -15.47 26.71
CA ILE A 17 -1.85 -15.74 27.72
C ILE A 17 -2.72 -16.87 27.19
N ALA A 18 -2.76 -17.99 27.91
CA ALA A 18 -3.68 -19.08 27.64
C ALA A 18 -4.84 -19.04 28.63
N TYR A 19 -6.02 -19.48 28.21
CA TYR A 19 -7.14 -19.74 29.11
C TYR A 19 -7.12 -21.21 29.48
N SER A 20 -7.05 -21.51 30.78
CA SER A 20 -7.22 -22.87 31.29
C SER A 20 -8.67 -23.34 31.09
N GLN A 21 -8.93 -24.64 31.28
CA GLN A 21 -10.29 -25.20 31.29
C GLN A 21 -11.20 -24.50 32.32
N ASP A 22 -10.62 -23.93 33.38
CA ASP A 22 -11.33 -23.16 34.42
C ASP A 22 -11.47 -21.66 34.11
N LEU A 23 -11.29 -21.22 32.85
CA LEU A 23 -11.30 -19.81 32.41
C LEU A 23 -10.26 -18.89 33.09
N LYS A 24 -9.35 -19.44 33.90
CA LYS A 24 -8.24 -18.69 34.49
C LYS A 24 -7.18 -18.37 33.44
N GLN A 25 -6.70 -17.13 33.43
CA GLN A 25 -5.59 -16.69 32.60
C GLN A 25 -4.27 -17.25 33.18
N ILE A 26 -3.58 -18.07 32.39
CA ILE A 26 -2.26 -18.60 32.73
C ILE A 26 -1.23 -18.03 31.74
N LEU A 27 -0.11 -17.54 32.28
CA LEU A 27 1.00 -17.06 31.47
C LEU A 27 1.93 -18.22 31.14
N VAL A 28 2.07 -18.55 29.86
CA VAL A 28 2.97 -19.60 29.40
C VAL A 28 4.35 -19.01 29.13
N LEU A 29 5.31 -19.30 30.00
CA LEU A 29 6.71 -18.83 29.93
C LEU A 29 7.66 -19.81 29.24
N ASP A 30 7.20 -21.04 28.97
CA ASP A 30 8.03 -22.09 28.38
C ASP A 30 8.37 -21.78 26.91
N GLY A 31 9.65 -21.46 26.65
CA GLY A 31 10.14 -21.04 25.35
C GLY A 31 9.86 -22.04 24.22
N ARG A 32 9.87 -23.35 24.48
CA ARG A 32 9.57 -24.35 23.45
C ARG A 32 8.10 -24.32 23.04
N LYS A 33 7.20 -24.10 24.01
CA LYS A 33 5.76 -23.96 23.76
C LYS A 33 5.45 -22.65 23.04
N ILE A 34 6.13 -21.56 23.40
CA ILE A 34 6.02 -20.25 22.74
C ILE A 34 6.44 -20.37 21.26
N ALA A 35 7.62 -20.93 20.99
CA ALA A 35 8.11 -21.10 19.63
C ALA A 35 7.17 -21.94 18.76
N LYS A 36 6.66 -23.07 19.28
CA LYS A 36 5.73 -23.95 18.55
C LYS A 36 4.39 -23.26 18.25
N PHE A 37 3.90 -22.43 19.18
CA PHE A 37 2.68 -21.66 18.99
C PHE A 37 2.88 -20.56 17.93
N TYR A 38 3.96 -19.80 18.03
CA TYR A 38 4.28 -18.73 17.08
C TYR A 38 4.52 -19.27 15.66
N MET A 39 5.24 -20.39 15.52
CA MET A 39 5.46 -21.06 14.23
C MET A 39 4.15 -21.44 13.52
N LYS A 40 3.11 -21.82 14.27
CA LYS A 40 1.81 -22.21 13.68
C LYS A 40 0.91 -21.04 13.33
N LYS A 41 0.94 -19.93 14.10
CA LYS A 41 -0.06 -18.85 13.99
C LYS A 41 0.47 -17.52 13.47
N GLY A 42 1.74 -17.19 13.70
CA GLY A 42 2.30 -15.87 13.42
C GLY A 42 3.42 -15.87 12.37
N PHE A 43 4.28 -16.89 12.42
CA PHE A 43 5.51 -16.90 11.64
C PHE A 43 5.30 -16.82 10.13
N LEU A 44 4.27 -17.49 9.58
CA LEU A 44 4.04 -17.49 8.13
C LEU A 44 3.73 -16.08 7.58
N ILE A 45 2.98 -15.27 8.34
CA ILE A 45 2.68 -13.87 7.98
C ILE A 45 3.96 -13.01 8.08
N ASP A 46 4.74 -13.21 9.14
CA ASP A 46 6.01 -12.51 9.33
C ASP A 46 7.06 -12.88 8.29
N PHE A 47 7.06 -14.13 7.85
CA PHE A 47 7.93 -14.66 6.80
C PHE A 47 7.58 -14.08 5.43
N ILE A 48 6.30 -14.12 5.03
CA ILE A 48 5.85 -13.56 3.75
C ILE A 48 6.16 -12.06 3.63
N THR A 49 6.19 -11.36 4.76
CA THR A 49 6.43 -9.90 4.79
C THR A 49 7.92 -9.52 4.83
N ILE A 50 8.80 -10.39 5.34
CA ILE A 50 10.26 -10.12 5.40
C ILE A 50 10.98 -10.58 4.13
N VAL A 51 10.53 -11.67 3.51
CA VAL A 51 11.21 -12.29 2.35
C VAL A 51 11.39 -11.33 1.17
N PRO A 52 10.36 -10.60 0.69
CA PRO A 52 10.53 -9.68 -0.44
C PRO A 52 11.57 -8.59 -0.18
N MET A 53 11.65 -8.11 1.06
CA MET A 53 12.61 -7.09 1.48
C MET A 53 14.04 -7.61 1.48
N LEU A 54 14.26 -8.85 1.96
CA LEU A 54 15.58 -9.47 1.95
C LEU A 54 16.05 -9.73 0.51
N VAL A 55 15.16 -10.23 -0.34
CA VAL A 55 15.47 -10.46 -1.77
C VAL A 55 15.84 -9.15 -2.45
N GLU A 56 15.09 -8.06 -2.21
CA GLU A 56 15.40 -6.74 -2.78
C GLU A 56 16.78 -6.22 -2.34
N ILE A 57 17.11 -6.34 -1.06
CA ILE A 57 18.43 -5.93 -0.53
C ILE A 57 19.54 -6.73 -1.21
N VAL A 58 19.38 -8.05 -1.34
CA VAL A 58 20.37 -8.91 -2.00
C VAL A 58 20.53 -8.52 -3.47
N VAL A 59 19.43 -8.26 -4.18
CA VAL A 59 19.47 -7.82 -5.59
C VAL A 59 20.16 -6.47 -5.73
N GLN A 60 19.88 -5.51 -4.85
CA GLN A 60 20.53 -4.20 -4.87
C GLN A 60 22.03 -4.30 -4.60
N ILE A 61 22.43 -5.09 -3.59
CA ILE A 61 23.85 -5.33 -3.29
C ILE A 61 24.53 -6.01 -4.48
N ALA A 62 23.92 -7.03 -5.07
CA ALA A 62 24.46 -7.72 -6.25
C ALA A 62 24.58 -6.77 -7.45
N ALA A 63 23.61 -5.88 -7.65
CA ALA A 63 23.65 -4.84 -8.68
C ALA A 63 24.77 -3.82 -8.44
N SER A 64 25.11 -3.51 -7.18
CA SER A 64 26.24 -2.61 -6.87
C SER A 64 27.61 -3.20 -7.21
N PHE A 65 27.74 -4.53 -7.29
CA PHE A 65 29.00 -5.22 -7.59
C PHE A 65 29.11 -5.73 -9.03
N ARG A 66 28.07 -5.54 -9.86
CA ARG A 66 28.05 -6.01 -11.26
C ARG A 66 27.54 -4.92 -12.17
N ASP A 67 28.29 -4.63 -13.23
CA ASP A 67 27.91 -3.65 -14.25
C ASP A 67 26.67 -4.07 -15.06
N SER A 68 26.36 -5.37 -15.12
CA SER A 68 25.17 -5.89 -15.79
C SER A 68 24.51 -7.04 -15.02
N MET A 69 23.20 -6.91 -14.81
CA MET A 69 22.35 -7.95 -14.24
C MET A 69 21.75 -8.84 -15.35
N PRO A 70 21.54 -10.14 -15.09
CA PRO A 70 20.81 -11.01 -16.02
C PRO A 70 19.40 -10.46 -16.31
N SER A 71 18.92 -10.61 -17.54
CA SER A 71 17.63 -10.06 -18.01
C SER A 71 16.41 -10.51 -17.21
N TRP A 72 16.47 -11.71 -16.62
CA TRP A 72 15.38 -12.21 -15.76
C TRP A 72 15.33 -11.46 -14.42
N VAL A 73 16.46 -10.95 -13.90
CA VAL A 73 16.51 -10.20 -12.64
C VAL A 73 15.87 -8.83 -12.81
N THR A 74 16.18 -8.14 -13.92
CA THR A 74 15.59 -6.84 -14.23
C THR A 74 14.10 -6.94 -14.52
N ALA A 75 13.66 -8.03 -15.17
CA ALA A 75 12.23 -8.31 -15.41
C ALA A 75 11.45 -8.58 -14.12
N VAL A 76 12.06 -9.23 -13.12
CA VAL A 76 11.38 -9.62 -11.87
C VAL A 76 11.48 -8.53 -10.78
N SER A 77 12.44 -7.60 -10.88
CA SER A 77 12.63 -6.50 -9.91
C SER A 77 11.36 -5.68 -9.62
N PRO A 78 10.56 -5.26 -10.63
CA PRO A 78 9.31 -4.53 -10.38
C PRO A 78 8.29 -5.34 -9.59
N TRP A 79 8.18 -6.64 -9.85
CA TRP A 79 7.27 -7.54 -9.14
C TRP A 79 7.70 -7.75 -7.69
N ILE A 80 9.00 -7.89 -7.43
CA ILE A 80 9.54 -7.95 -6.07
C ILE A 80 9.25 -6.64 -5.31
N ARG A 81 9.33 -5.48 -5.99
CA ARG A 81 8.94 -4.19 -5.40
C ARG A 81 7.45 -4.12 -5.11
N ALA A 82 6.59 -4.67 -5.97
CA ALA A 82 5.14 -4.76 -5.73
C ALA A 82 4.80 -5.63 -4.50
N LEU A 83 5.58 -6.68 -4.22
CA LEU A 83 5.43 -7.47 -2.98
C LEU A 83 5.67 -6.64 -1.69
N ARG A 84 6.23 -5.43 -1.78
CA ARG A 84 6.28 -4.48 -0.65
C ARG A 84 4.88 -4.14 -0.12
N LEU A 85 3.86 -4.22 -0.96
CA LEU A 85 2.47 -4.02 -0.57
C LEU A 85 1.99 -5.08 0.45
N LEU A 86 2.65 -6.24 0.55
CA LEU A 86 2.35 -7.23 1.59
C LEU A 86 2.60 -6.70 3.01
N ARG A 87 3.40 -5.63 3.18
CA ARG A 87 3.59 -4.98 4.48
C ARG A 87 2.29 -4.40 5.04
N PHE A 88 1.32 -4.05 4.19
CA PHE A 88 0.02 -3.57 4.62
C PHE A 88 -0.80 -4.67 5.33
N VAL A 89 -0.56 -5.96 5.03
CA VAL A 89 -1.12 -7.10 5.78
C VAL A 89 -0.72 -7.06 7.26
N ARG A 90 0.46 -6.48 7.58
CA ARG A 90 0.85 -6.28 8.99
C ARG A 90 0.03 -5.21 9.68
N VAL A 91 -0.44 -4.19 8.96
CA VAL A 91 -1.31 -3.18 9.58
C VAL A 91 -2.63 -3.80 9.97
N PHE A 92 -3.18 -4.73 9.18
CA PHE A 92 -4.32 -5.55 9.64
C PHE A 92 -4.02 -6.37 10.91
N ARG A 93 -2.77 -6.78 11.14
CA ARG A 93 -2.36 -7.46 12.38
C ARG A 93 -2.28 -6.52 13.58
N ILE A 94 -1.88 -5.27 13.38
CA ILE A 94 -1.87 -4.20 14.41
C ILE A 94 -3.31 -3.72 14.68
N CYS A 95 -4.12 -3.62 13.62
CA CYS A 95 -5.54 -3.27 13.64
C CYS A 95 -6.44 -4.40 14.16
N ARG A 96 -5.94 -5.64 14.27
CA ARG A 96 -6.56 -6.67 15.11
C ARG A 96 -6.45 -6.22 16.58
N LEU A 97 -7.36 -5.32 16.96
CA LEU A 97 -8.19 -5.24 18.15
C LEU A 97 -7.61 -5.54 19.54
N ASP A 98 -6.41 -6.07 19.72
CA ASP A 98 -5.81 -6.37 21.01
C ASP A 98 -4.93 -5.23 21.55
N PHE A 99 -4.26 -4.46 20.67
CA PHE A 99 -3.43 -3.33 21.12
C PHE A 99 -4.28 -2.15 21.59
N LEU A 100 -5.33 -1.80 20.84
CA LEU A 100 -6.25 -0.73 21.20
C LEU A 100 -7.14 -1.12 22.38
N THR A 101 -7.63 -2.38 22.49
CA THR A 101 -8.39 -2.84 23.67
C THR A 101 -7.54 -2.89 24.94
N ARG A 102 -6.25 -3.24 24.84
CA ARG A 102 -5.31 -3.18 25.97
C ARG A 102 -4.93 -1.75 26.35
N LEU A 103 -4.87 -0.84 25.38
CA LEU A 103 -4.76 0.61 25.66
C LEU A 103 -6.04 1.17 26.28
N THR A 104 -7.23 0.68 25.90
CA THR A 104 -8.51 1.08 26.54
C THR A 104 -8.73 0.46 27.92
N GLY A 105 -7.88 -0.48 28.36
CA GLY A 105 -7.74 -0.84 29.77
C GLY A 105 -7.14 0.29 30.62
N ARG A 106 -6.56 1.32 29.98
CA ARG A 106 -6.10 2.56 30.59
C ARG A 106 -6.86 3.72 29.94
N ARG A 107 -8.00 4.07 30.54
CA ARG A 107 -9.06 4.98 30.06
C ARG A 107 -8.67 6.41 29.65
N ASP A 108 -7.41 6.76 29.43
CA ASP A 108 -6.99 8.18 29.49
C ASP A 108 -6.27 8.78 28.26
N VAL A 109 -6.15 8.12 27.10
CA VAL A 109 -5.38 8.73 25.97
C VAL A 109 -6.21 9.05 24.71
N PHE A 110 -7.08 8.16 24.23
CA PHE A 110 -7.90 8.43 23.03
C PHE A 110 -9.31 7.85 23.16
N SER A 111 -10.31 8.60 22.69
CA SER A 111 -11.68 8.07 22.62
C SER A 111 -11.76 6.93 21.59
N PRO A 112 -12.55 5.87 21.85
CA PRO A 112 -12.73 4.77 20.90
C PRO A 112 -13.20 5.24 19.51
N ALA A 113 -13.94 6.35 19.45
CA ALA A 113 -14.37 6.98 18.20
C ALA A 113 -13.19 7.51 17.38
N VAL A 114 -12.22 8.17 18.02
CA VAL A 114 -11.03 8.71 17.35
C VAL A 114 -10.14 7.58 16.81
N SER A 115 -9.96 6.49 17.56
CA SER A 115 -9.17 5.35 17.07
C SER A 115 -9.82 4.67 15.86
N SER A 116 -11.14 4.55 15.86
CA SER A 116 -11.89 4.00 14.71
C SER A 116 -11.80 4.92 13.50
N LEU A 117 -11.90 6.25 13.71
CA LEU A 117 -11.75 7.24 12.64
C LEU A 117 -10.34 7.24 12.03
N VAL A 118 -9.29 7.14 12.85
CA VAL A 118 -7.91 7.07 12.36
C VAL A 118 -7.68 5.79 11.56
N MET A 119 -8.20 4.66 12.03
CA MET A 119 -8.12 3.38 11.30
C MET A 119 -8.85 3.45 9.96
N LEU A 120 -10.01 4.11 9.95
CA LEU A 120 -10.80 4.36 8.77
C LEU A 120 -10.04 5.20 7.73
N LEU A 121 -9.57 6.38 8.12
CA LEU A 121 -8.82 7.28 7.22
C LEU A 121 -7.58 6.60 6.65
N TYR A 122 -6.91 5.79 7.47
CA TYR A 122 -5.79 4.97 7.03
C TYR A 122 -6.20 3.95 5.96
N PHE A 123 -7.30 3.22 6.18
CA PHE A 123 -7.79 2.23 5.23
C PHE A 123 -8.20 2.85 3.89
N ILE A 124 -8.91 3.99 3.90
CA ILE A 124 -9.27 4.73 2.69
C ILE A 124 -8.01 5.21 1.96
N SER A 125 -7.05 5.80 2.67
CA SER A 125 -5.79 6.27 2.08
C SER A 125 -5.01 5.13 1.43
N PHE A 126 -5.02 3.95 2.06
CA PHE A 126 -4.39 2.75 1.51
C PHE A 126 -5.10 2.26 0.23
N MET A 127 -6.44 2.19 0.24
CA MET A 127 -7.22 1.80 -0.94
C MET A 127 -6.97 2.75 -2.11
N VAL A 128 -7.03 4.07 -1.87
CA VAL A 128 -6.76 5.08 -2.90
C VAL A 128 -5.34 4.94 -3.45
N ASN A 129 -4.34 4.75 -2.60
CA ASN A 129 -2.96 4.57 -3.05
C ASN A 129 -2.79 3.31 -3.91
N LEU A 130 -3.38 2.19 -3.47
CA LEU A 130 -3.34 0.92 -4.20
C LEU A 130 -4.01 1.05 -5.57
N LEU A 131 -5.22 1.61 -5.61
CA LEU A 131 -6.01 1.77 -6.83
C LEU A 131 -5.38 2.79 -7.78
N GLY A 132 -4.79 3.87 -7.27
CA GLY A 132 -4.02 4.82 -8.06
C GLY A 132 -2.78 4.18 -8.69
N CYS A 133 -2.04 3.35 -7.95
CA CYS A 133 -0.92 2.58 -8.50
C CYS A 133 -1.37 1.63 -9.61
N ILE A 134 -2.50 0.92 -9.42
CA ILE A 134 -3.07 0.03 -10.44
C ILE A 134 -3.45 0.83 -11.68
N TRP A 135 -4.12 1.97 -11.51
CA TRP A 135 -4.53 2.85 -12.61
C TRP A 135 -3.33 3.38 -13.41
N TYR A 136 -2.27 3.80 -12.71
CA TYR A 136 -0.99 4.20 -13.31
C TYR A 136 -0.35 3.07 -14.13
N ILE A 137 -0.25 1.88 -13.56
CA ILE A 137 0.34 0.71 -14.24
C ILE A 137 -0.46 0.37 -15.50
N ILE A 138 -1.79 0.36 -15.41
CA ILE A 138 -2.66 0.07 -16.56
C ILE A 138 -2.40 1.05 -17.68
N GLY A 139 -2.32 2.34 -17.37
CA GLY A 139 -2.08 3.32 -18.43
C GLY A 139 -0.68 3.21 -19.04
N TRP A 140 0.34 2.92 -18.23
CA TRP A 140 1.71 2.73 -18.72
C TRP A 140 1.85 1.50 -19.63
N TYR A 141 1.17 0.40 -19.31
CA TYR A 141 1.19 -0.83 -20.12
C TYR A 141 0.16 -0.84 -21.25
N GLY A 142 -0.87 0.02 -21.20
CA GLY A 142 -1.93 0.13 -22.21
C GLY A 142 -1.45 0.64 -23.57
N GLY A 143 -0.22 1.15 -23.65
CA GLY A 143 0.37 1.69 -24.87
C GLY A 143 0.04 3.18 -25.08
N ILE A 144 0.87 3.85 -25.86
CA ILE A 144 0.93 5.32 -25.99
C ILE A 144 -0.27 5.91 -26.78
N GLN A 145 -1.10 5.10 -27.44
CA GLN A 145 -2.12 5.64 -28.34
C GLN A 145 -3.56 5.57 -27.82
N ASP A 146 -3.90 4.67 -26.89
CA ASP A 146 -5.28 4.44 -26.45
C ASP A 146 -5.40 4.27 -24.93
N SER A 147 -4.84 5.20 -24.13
CA SER A 147 -4.92 5.13 -22.67
C SER A 147 -5.39 6.44 -22.03
N TRP A 148 -5.97 6.37 -20.83
CA TRP A 148 -6.30 7.54 -20.02
C TRP A 148 -5.12 8.53 -19.84
N LEU A 149 -3.87 8.03 -19.86
CA LEU A 149 -2.64 8.85 -19.77
C LEU A 149 -2.42 9.74 -21.00
N THR A 150 -2.93 9.34 -22.17
CA THR A 150 -2.74 10.06 -23.44
C THR A 150 -3.92 10.93 -23.80
N THR A 151 -5.06 10.72 -23.13
CA THR A 151 -6.29 11.51 -23.32
C THR A 151 -6.26 12.85 -22.59
N LYS A 152 -5.47 12.98 -21.52
CA LYS A 152 -5.41 14.20 -20.70
C LYS A 152 -4.14 14.99 -20.95
N SER A 153 -4.26 16.30 -21.02
CA SER A 153 -3.16 17.26 -21.01
C SER A 153 -3.11 18.01 -19.68
N VAL A 154 -1.92 18.48 -19.32
CA VAL A 154 -1.68 19.34 -18.15
C VAL A 154 -0.84 20.52 -18.57
N LEU A 155 -1.18 21.69 -18.02
CA LEU A 155 -0.39 22.90 -18.16
C LEU A 155 0.81 22.84 -17.22
N ILE A 156 2.01 22.97 -17.77
CA ILE A 156 3.25 23.07 -16.99
C ILE A 156 3.89 24.42 -17.28
N GLN A 157 4.41 25.06 -16.23
CA GLN A 157 5.18 26.27 -16.40
C GLN A 157 6.58 25.94 -16.93
N VAL A 158 6.89 26.43 -18.13
CA VAL A 158 8.17 26.19 -18.82
C VAL A 158 9.10 27.38 -18.69
N GLY A 159 8.55 28.55 -18.41
CA GLY A 159 9.31 29.77 -18.23
C GLY A 159 8.50 30.87 -17.55
N THR A 160 9.05 32.07 -17.61
CA THR A 160 8.38 33.29 -17.20
C THR A 160 8.67 34.33 -18.26
N PHE A 161 7.62 34.94 -18.81
CA PHE A 161 7.77 36.02 -19.77
C PHE A 161 8.51 37.21 -19.13
N PRO A 162 9.15 38.08 -19.95
CA PRO A 162 9.83 39.29 -19.45
C PRO A 162 8.94 40.19 -18.60
N ASP A 163 7.63 40.12 -18.81
CA ASP A 163 6.61 40.91 -18.12
C ASP A 163 6.20 40.32 -16.75
N GLY A 164 6.80 39.19 -16.35
CA GLY A 164 6.56 38.52 -15.06
C GLY A 164 5.45 37.46 -15.08
N GLU A 165 4.75 37.28 -16.19
CA GLU A 165 3.70 36.28 -16.35
C GLU A 165 4.30 34.87 -16.58
N PRO A 166 3.73 33.80 -15.99
CA PRO A 166 4.20 32.44 -16.21
C PRO A 166 3.93 31.99 -17.64
N GLU A 167 4.94 31.45 -18.31
CA GLU A 167 4.81 30.82 -19.62
C GLU A 167 4.36 29.38 -19.41
N LEU A 168 3.12 29.07 -19.78
CA LEU A 168 2.48 27.77 -19.62
C LEU A 168 2.46 27.04 -20.96
N GLU A 169 2.97 25.81 -20.98
CA GLU A 169 2.85 24.90 -22.11
C GLU A 169 1.88 23.78 -21.77
N GLU A 170 0.99 23.46 -22.70
CA GLU A 170 0.09 22.33 -22.59
C GLU A 170 0.79 21.08 -23.12
N ILE A 171 1.11 20.15 -22.21
CA ILE A 171 1.72 18.88 -22.57
C ILE A 171 0.79 17.72 -22.25
N LEU A 172 0.94 16.60 -22.95
CA LEU A 172 0.22 15.38 -22.62
C LEU A 172 0.68 14.82 -21.27
N LEU A 173 -0.23 14.21 -20.52
CA LEU A 173 0.09 13.61 -19.22
C LEU A 173 1.18 12.54 -19.33
N THR A 174 1.22 11.82 -20.46
CA THR A 174 2.24 10.82 -20.76
C THR A 174 3.66 11.41 -20.81
N ASP A 175 3.81 12.69 -21.16
CA ASP A 175 5.10 13.39 -21.24
C ASP A 175 5.46 14.12 -19.95
N ALA A 176 4.49 14.25 -19.03
CA ALA A 176 4.71 14.86 -17.73
C ALA A 176 5.60 14.00 -16.82
N SER A 177 6.19 14.64 -15.81
CA SER A 177 6.99 13.92 -14.82
C SER A 177 6.18 12.83 -14.09
N PHE A 178 6.86 11.78 -13.62
CA PHE A 178 6.25 10.69 -12.83
C PHE A 178 5.40 11.22 -11.66
N GLY A 179 5.83 12.29 -10.99
CA GLY A 179 5.09 12.88 -9.89
C GLY A 179 3.70 13.38 -10.30
N ILE A 180 3.61 14.03 -11.47
CA ILE A 180 2.34 14.54 -12.00
C ILE A 180 1.43 13.38 -12.42
N GLN A 181 1.98 12.39 -13.14
CA GLN A 181 1.24 11.18 -13.53
C GLN A 181 0.70 10.43 -12.31
N PHE A 182 1.51 10.30 -11.26
CA PHE A 182 1.13 9.66 -10.03
C PHE A 182 0.05 10.45 -9.27
N ILE A 183 0.19 11.77 -9.15
CA ILE A 183 -0.84 12.61 -8.53
C ILE A 183 -2.17 12.51 -9.30
N ALA A 184 -2.14 12.52 -10.63
CA ALA A 184 -3.33 12.35 -11.45
C ALA A 184 -3.98 10.97 -11.25
N SER A 185 -3.18 9.91 -11.12
CA SER A 185 -3.69 8.55 -10.84
C SER A 185 -4.33 8.46 -9.44
N LEU A 186 -3.74 9.11 -8.43
CA LEU A 186 -4.31 9.19 -7.09
C LEU A 186 -5.59 10.03 -7.07
N TYR A 187 -5.61 11.12 -7.82
CA TYR A 187 -6.78 11.96 -7.97
C TYR A 187 -7.96 11.16 -8.57
N TRP A 188 -7.73 10.43 -9.67
CA TRP A 188 -8.75 9.54 -10.25
C TRP A 188 -9.22 8.49 -9.23
N ALA A 189 -8.28 7.78 -8.58
CA ALA A 189 -8.65 6.77 -7.59
C ALA A 189 -9.43 7.37 -6.41
N THR A 190 -9.07 8.58 -5.97
CA THR A 190 -9.79 9.28 -4.90
C THR A 190 -11.21 9.60 -5.35
N THR A 191 -11.39 10.24 -6.50
CA THR A 191 -12.70 10.71 -6.96
C THR A 191 -13.64 9.55 -7.33
N THR A 192 -13.10 8.43 -7.80
CA THR A 192 -13.86 7.19 -8.03
C THR A 192 -14.25 6.52 -6.73
N VAL A 193 -13.30 6.32 -5.79
CA VAL A 193 -13.61 5.67 -4.50
C VAL A 193 -14.59 6.51 -3.70
N THR A 194 -14.42 7.83 -3.66
CA THR A 194 -15.33 8.77 -2.97
C THR A 194 -16.62 9.05 -3.73
N THR A 195 -16.83 8.44 -4.90
CA THR A 195 -18.02 8.59 -5.74
C THR A 195 -18.30 10.04 -6.18
N VAL A 196 -17.28 10.90 -6.17
CA VAL A 196 -17.40 12.31 -6.61
C VAL A 196 -17.43 12.38 -8.14
N GLY A 197 -16.54 11.64 -8.82
CA GLY A 197 -16.58 11.43 -10.27
C GLY A 197 -16.68 12.70 -11.14
N TYR A 198 -15.66 13.57 -11.09
CA TYR A 198 -15.65 14.81 -11.91
C TYR A 198 -15.66 14.57 -13.44
N GLY A 199 -15.26 13.38 -13.90
CA GLY A 199 -15.30 13.00 -15.31
C GLY A 199 -14.17 13.60 -16.18
N ASP A 200 -13.13 14.15 -15.56
CA ASP A 200 -11.97 14.76 -16.22
C ASP A 200 -10.83 13.76 -16.49
N ILE A 201 -10.83 12.61 -15.83
CA ILE A 201 -10.02 11.44 -16.17
C ILE A 201 -10.98 10.27 -16.35
N VAL A 202 -11.04 9.74 -17.56
CA VAL A 202 -11.97 8.66 -17.95
C VAL A 202 -11.21 7.53 -18.65
N PRO A 203 -11.69 6.28 -18.55
CA PRO A 203 -11.14 5.18 -19.31
C PRO A 203 -11.23 5.45 -20.82
N ALA A 204 -10.14 5.25 -21.54
CA ALA A 204 -10.05 5.44 -22.99
C ALA A 204 -10.38 4.17 -23.78
N ASN A 205 -10.23 2.99 -23.17
CA ASN A 205 -10.43 1.70 -23.82
C ASN A 205 -11.31 0.74 -22.98
N ALA A 206 -11.76 -0.35 -23.61
CA ALA A 206 -12.67 -1.33 -22.98
C ALA A 206 -12.05 -2.02 -21.74
N PHE A 207 -10.74 -2.19 -21.71
CA PHE A 207 -10.05 -2.79 -20.57
C PHE A 207 -10.02 -1.83 -19.37
N GLU A 208 -9.67 -0.57 -19.60
CA GLU A 208 -9.74 0.50 -18.60
C GLU A 208 -11.17 0.70 -18.09
N MET A 209 -12.18 0.61 -18.97
CA MET A 209 -13.60 0.63 -18.57
C MET A 209 -13.94 -0.54 -17.64
N GLY A 210 -13.51 -1.76 -17.98
CA GLY A 210 -13.71 -2.93 -17.14
C GLY A 210 -13.07 -2.77 -15.75
N VAL A 211 -11.88 -2.20 -15.67
CA VAL A 211 -11.22 -1.90 -14.40
C VAL A 211 -11.97 -0.81 -13.64
N ALA A 212 -12.36 0.28 -14.29
CA ALA A 212 -13.11 1.36 -13.67
C ALA A 212 -14.39 0.85 -12.99
N ILE A 213 -15.16 -0.01 -13.67
CA ILE A 213 -16.36 -0.66 -13.11
C ILE A 213 -16.03 -1.42 -11.82
N VAL A 214 -14.97 -2.22 -11.82
CA VAL A 214 -14.56 -2.98 -10.62
C VAL A 214 -14.16 -2.04 -9.48
N VAL A 215 -13.47 -0.93 -9.79
CA VAL A 215 -13.08 0.08 -8.80
C VAL A 215 -14.28 0.83 -8.23
N GLU A 216 -15.27 1.18 -9.05
CA GLU A 216 -16.51 1.81 -8.60
C GLU A 216 -17.28 0.90 -7.64
N PHE A 217 -17.44 -0.39 -7.95
CA PHE A 217 -18.06 -1.36 -7.04
C PHE A 217 -17.29 -1.46 -5.72
N MET A 218 -15.95 -1.49 -5.76
CA MET A 218 -15.13 -1.47 -4.54
C MET A 218 -15.34 -0.18 -3.74
N GLY A 219 -15.42 0.98 -4.39
CA GLY A 219 -15.70 2.26 -3.74
C GLY A 219 -17.03 2.24 -3.00
N VAL A 220 -18.11 1.79 -3.65
CA VAL A 220 -19.44 1.66 -3.03
C VAL A 220 -19.42 0.69 -1.85
N LEU A 221 -18.71 -0.45 -1.97
CA LEU A 221 -18.57 -1.40 -0.86
C LEU A 221 -17.80 -0.81 0.31
N VAL A 222 -16.77 -0.01 0.05
CA VAL A 222 -16.07 0.74 1.11
C VAL A 222 -17.08 1.65 1.80
N PHE A 223 -17.75 2.57 1.09
CA PHE A 223 -18.73 3.47 1.71
C PHE A 223 -19.89 2.75 2.42
N GLY A 224 -20.35 1.61 1.91
CA GLY A 224 -21.42 0.84 2.52
C GLY A 224 -21.01 0.02 3.75
N LEU A 225 -19.71 -0.22 3.95
CA LEU A 225 -19.17 -0.90 5.13
C LEU A 225 -18.71 0.08 6.23
N LEU A 226 -18.66 1.37 5.92
CA LEU A 226 -18.30 2.46 6.83
C LEU A 226 -19.51 3.01 7.58
#